data_AF-A0A7X7K2F8-F1
#
_entry.id   AF-A0A7X7K2F8-F1
#
_cell.length_a   1.000
_cell.length_b   1.000
_cell.length_c   1.000
_cell.angle_alpha   90.00
_cell.angle_beta   90.00
_cell.angle_gamma   90.00
#
_symmetry.space_group_name_H-M   'P 1'
#
loop_
_entity.id
_entity.type
_entity.pdbx_description
1 polymer ?
#
loop_
_entity_poly.entity_id
_entity_poly.type
_entity_poly.pdbx_seq_one_letter_code
_entity_poly.pdbx_strand_id
1 'polypeptide(L)'
;MTMCNRPTRMLLSAVVLLVVGLVASGCGSRATPTAEPPTSAPAEAPMEVPAEEEPTAAPTQPPTEELAPTEVPPSATPEPSTATPEPATAQPQPPTPAPADATALLQEHCTACHSLDRVAAKSESLAEWAQIVARMVAKGAALDQAEAALLVEYLAQNYGE
;
A
#
# COMPACT_ATOMS: atom_id res chain seq x y z
N MET A 1 -29.10 5.38 27.85
CA MET A 1 -28.82 6.60 27.06
C MET A 1 -28.22 6.15 25.73
N THR A 2 -29.02 5.84 24.71
CA THR A 2 -29.63 6.77 23.73
C THR A 2 -28.60 7.35 22.74
N MET A 3 -28.55 6.72 21.56
CA MET A 3 -28.34 7.25 20.21
C MET A 3 -27.59 8.60 20.06
N CYS A 4 -26.43 8.57 19.38
CA CYS A 4 -25.94 9.64 18.50
C CYS A 4 -25.84 9.04 17.09
N ASN A 5 -26.86 9.24 16.26
CA ASN A 5 -26.98 10.34 15.30
C ASN A 5 -25.99 10.22 14.14
N ARG A 6 -26.36 9.45 13.11
CA ARG A 6 -25.67 9.45 11.80
C ARG A 6 -26.67 9.67 10.64
N PRO A 7 -27.24 10.88 10.43
CA PRO A 7 -28.23 11.11 9.39
C PRO A 7 -27.69 12.07 8.31
N THR A 8 -26.49 11.83 7.78
CA THR A 8 -25.97 12.63 6.64
C THR A 8 -25.51 11.76 5.46
N ARG A 9 -25.32 10.44 5.66
CA ARG A 9 -24.92 9.51 4.58
C ARG A 9 -26.08 9.07 3.68
N MET A 10 -27.34 9.33 4.04
CA MET A 10 -28.51 8.84 3.26
C MET A 10 -29.10 9.86 2.26
N LEU A 11 -28.64 11.12 2.27
CA LEU A 11 -29.20 12.16 1.39
C LEU A 11 -28.35 12.46 0.14
N LEU A 12 -27.12 11.94 0.03
CA LEU A 12 -26.31 12.11 -1.19
C LEU A 12 -26.61 11.09 -2.31
N SER A 13 -27.36 10.01 -2.02
CA SER A 13 -27.70 8.99 -3.04
C SER A 13 -28.85 9.40 -3.98
N ALA A 14 -29.50 10.55 -3.77
CA ALA A 14 -30.67 10.96 -4.57
C ALA A 14 -30.35 11.94 -5.72
N VAL A 15 -29.13 12.50 -5.81
CA VAL A 15 -28.77 13.49 -6.86
C VAL A 15 -28.13 12.85 -8.10
N VAL A 16 -27.69 11.59 -8.01
CA VAL A 16 -27.04 10.88 -9.14
C VAL A 16 -28.06 10.37 -10.19
N LEU A 17 -29.36 10.38 -9.90
CA LEU A 17 -30.41 9.86 -10.81
C LEU A 17 -31.01 10.88 -11.81
N LEU A 18 -30.44 12.08 -11.97
CA LEU A 18 -31.01 13.14 -12.86
C LEU A 18 -30.16 13.50 -14.10
N VAL A 19 -29.23 12.65 -14.55
CA VAL A 19 -28.44 12.90 -15.78
C VAL A 19 -28.62 11.82 -16.87
N VAL A 20 -29.58 10.90 -16.71
CA VAL A 20 -29.87 9.81 -17.68
C VAL A 20 -30.80 10.24 -18.83
N GLY A 21 -31.03 11.54 -19.05
CA GLY A 21 -32.14 12.01 -19.90
C GLY A 21 -31.83 13.13 -20.90
N LEU A 22 -30.84 12.97 -21.79
CA LEU A 22 -30.83 13.77 -23.02
C LEU A 22 -30.54 12.92 -24.27
N VAL A 23 -31.62 12.69 -25.01
CA VAL A 23 -31.79 11.81 -26.17
C VAL A 23 -31.42 12.51 -27.47
N ALA A 24 -30.70 11.78 -28.34
CA ALA A 24 -30.68 11.76 -29.80
C ALA A 24 -30.61 13.07 -30.63
N SER A 25 -29.58 13.18 -31.48
CA SER A 25 -29.72 13.32 -32.96
C SER A 25 -28.37 13.61 -33.61
N GLY A 26 -27.93 12.71 -34.49
CA GLY A 26 -26.75 12.93 -35.33
C GLY A 26 -26.50 11.78 -36.30
N CYS A 27 -27.33 11.68 -37.34
CA CYS A 27 -26.92 11.00 -38.58
C CYS A 27 -25.75 11.77 -39.20
N GLY A 28 -24.65 11.09 -39.53
CA GLY A 28 -23.51 11.76 -40.18
C GLY A 28 -22.37 10.84 -40.59
N SER A 29 -22.54 10.20 -41.75
CA SER A 29 -21.49 9.95 -42.75
C SER A 29 -20.37 8.93 -42.50
N ARG A 30 -20.42 7.88 -43.33
CA ARG A 30 -19.30 7.03 -43.74
C ARG A 30 -18.14 7.88 -44.28
N ALA A 31 -16.93 7.56 -43.82
CA ALA A 31 -15.69 7.74 -44.57
C ALA A 31 -14.77 6.57 -44.24
N THR A 32 -14.46 5.76 -45.25
CA THR A 32 -13.42 4.72 -45.21
C THR A 32 -12.04 5.37 -45.36
N PRO A 33 -11.06 5.04 -44.51
CA PRO A 33 -9.67 5.04 -44.92
C PRO A 33 -9.25 3.61 -45.28
N THR A 34 -8.92 3.44 -46.55
CA THR A 34 -8.00 2.38 -46.99
C THR A 34 -6.65 2.62 -46.30
N ALA A 35 -6.16 1.63 -45.57
CA ALA A 35 -4.78 1.60 -45.09
C ALA A 35 -4.38 0.14 -44.96
N GLU A 36 -3.70 -0.35 -46.00
CA GLU A 36 -2.91 -1.57 -45.94
C GLU A 36 -1.80 -1.42 -44.90
N PRO A 37 -1.54 -2.41 -44.05
CA PRO A 37 -0.21 -2.57 -43.46
C PRO A 37 0.63 -3.53 -44.32
N PRO A 38 1.78 -3.09 -44.87
CA PRO A 38 2.82 -4.01 -45.28
C PRO A 38 3.62 -4.43 -44.04
N THR A 39 3.65 -5.72 -43.73
CA THR A 39 4.79 -6.33 -43.03
C THR A 39 4.74 -7.83 -43.26
N SER A 40 5.46 -8.22 -44.31
CA SER A 40 6.15 -9.50 -44.31
C SER A 40 7.41 -9.33 -43.48
N ALA A 41 7.55 -10.11 -42.42
CA ALA A 41 8.84 -10.49 -41.87
C ALA A 41 8.74 -11.97 -41.49
N PRO A 42 9.72 -12.80 -41.88
CA PRO A 42 9.60 -14.25 -41.85
C PRO A 42 9.64 -14.79 -40.42
N ALA A 43 8.84 -15.82 -40.20
CA ALA A 43 9.01 -16.76 -39.11
C ALA A 43 10.37 -17.45 -39.27
N GLU A 44 11.34 -17.05 -38.45
CA GLU A 44 12.52 -17.87 -38.19
C GLU A 44 12.18 -18.99 -37.21
N ALA A 45 12.92 -20.08 -37.40
CA ALA A 45 12.67 -21.45 -37.01
C ALA A 45 12.42 -21.72 -35.51
N PRO A 46 11.73 -22.84 -35.20
CA PRO A 46 11.60 -23.35 -33.84
C PRO A 46 12.97 -23.85 -33.35
N MET A 47 13.46 -23.29 -32.24
CA MET A 47 14.49 -23.95 -31.46
C MET A 47 13.83 -25.05 -30.63
N GLU A 48 14.01 -26.29 -31.08
CA GLU A 48 13.87 -27.48 -30.25
C GLU A 48 14.88 -27.38 -29.10
N VAL A 49 14.37 -27.27 -27.87
CA VAL A 49 15.14 -27.61 -26.67
C VAL A 49 14.76 -29.02 -26.26
N PRO A 50 15.72 -29.97 -26.24
CA PRO A 50 15.45 -31.35 -25.92
C PRO A 50 15.09 -31.51 -24.44
N ALA A 51 14.12 -32.39 -24.21
CA ALA A 51 13.84 -33.02 -22.93
C ALA A 51 14.96 -34.03 -22.63
N GLU A 52 15.56 -33.94 -21.44
CA GLU A 52 16.38 -34.93 -20.70
C GLU A 52 16.98 -34.15 -19.50
N GLU A 53 17.02 -34.57 -18.24
CA GLU A 53 16.66 -35.76 -17.48
C GLU A 53 16.41 -35.28 -16.03
N GLU A 54 15.44 -35.86 -15.31
CA GLU A 54 15.57 -36.02 -13.86
C GLU A 54 16.50 -37.22 -13.63
N PRO A 55 17.43 -37.19 -12.67
CA PRO A 55 17.01 -37.68 -11.37
C PRO A 55 17.71 -37.07 -10.14
N THR A 56 16.96 -37.04 -9.05
CA THR A 56 17.40 -37.42 -7.70
C THR A 56 18.54 -36.60 -7.06
N ALA A 57 18.15 -35.71 -6.15
CA ALA A 57 18.89 -35.56 -4.90
C ALA A 57 17.86 -35.48 -3.77
N ALA A 58 17.77 -36.58 -3.02
CA ALA A 58 16.93 -36.72 -1.85
C ALA A 58 17.22 -35.63 -0.80
N PRO A 59 16.21 -35.21 -0.02
CA PRO A 59 16.42 -34.33 1.13
C PRO A 59 17.16 -35.10 2.22
N THR A 60 18.47 -34.83 2.35
CA THR A 60 19.25 -35.29 3.50
C THR A 60 19.06 -34.31 4.65
N GLN A 61 18.13 -34.69 5.53
CA GLN A 61 18.02 -34.47 6.97
C GLN A 61 18.32 -33.09 7.62
N PRO A 62 17.53 -32.68 8.63
CA PRO A 62 17.84 -31.56 9.51
C PRO A 62 18.94 -31.95 10.52
N PRO A 63 19.80 -31.00 10.92
CA PRO A 63 20.34 -31.00 12.27
C PRO A 63 19.32 -30.36 13.20
N THR A 64 18.65 -31.20 13.99
CA THR A 64 18.23 -30.86 15.34
C THR A 64 19.47 -30.43 16.12
N GLU A 65 19.59 -29.14 16.37
CA GLU A 65 20.47 -28.55 17.37
C GLU A 65 19.51 -27.74 18.27
N GLU A 66 18.72 -28.35 19.16
CA GLU A 66 19.12 -28.89 20.48
C GLU A 66 20.32 -28.13 21.07
N LEU A 67 20.14 -26.83 21.22
CA LEU A 67 20.78 -26.05 22.27
C LEU A 67 19.68 -25.39 23.10
N ALA A 68 19.00 -26.18 23.91
CA ALA A 68 18.46 -25.68 25.17
C ALA A 68 19.62 -25.54 26.18
N PRO A 69 19.45 -24.81 27.29
CA PRO A 69 19.15 -23.39 27.40
C PRO A 69 20.21 -22.73 28.31
N THR A 70 20.99 -21.79 27.80
CA THR A 70 21.94 -21.05 28.64
C THR A 70 21.31 -19.73 29.10
N GLU A 71 20.77 -19.83 30.31
CA GLU A 71 20.73 -18.79 31.34
C GLU A 71 19.80 -17.60 31.07
N VAL A 72 18.63 -17.71 31.69
CA VAL A 72 17.87 -16.59 32.23
C VAL A 72 18.84 -15.68 32.99
N PRO A 73 19.19 -14.46 32.52
CA PRO A 73 19.78 -13.49 33.42
C PRO A 73 18.76 -13.24 34.54
N PRO A 74 19.19 -13.17 35.81
CA PRO A 74 18.27 -12.93 36.91
C PRO A 74 17.46 -11.68 36.62
N SER A 75 16.17 -11.75 36.97
CA SER A 75 15.30 -10.59 37.13
C SER A 75 16.08 -9.42 37.72
N ALA A 76 16.57 -8.54 36.86
CA ALA A 76 16.67 -7.15 37.22
C ALA A 76 15.21 -6.71 37.30
N THR A 77 14.67 -6.75 38.52
CA THR A 77 13.62 -5.81 38.92
C THR A 77 14.00 -4.48 38.28
N PRO A 78 13.22 -3.93 37.34
CA PRO A 78 13.35 -2.51 37.08
C PRO A 78 13.01 -1.87 38.41
N GLU A 79 14.04 -1.42 39.13
CA GLU A 79 13.82 -0.44 40.17
C GLU A 79 12.91 0.62 39.55
N PRO A 80 11.81 1.03 40.21
CA PRO A 80 11.02 2.15 39.72
C PRO A 80 11.96 3.34 39.71
N SER A 81 12.58 3.58 38.55
CA SER A 81 13.43 4.72 38.31
C SER A 81 12.49 5.90 38.40
N THR A 82 12.43 6.46 39.60
CA THR A 82 11.77 7.71 39.91
C THR A 82 12.68 8.80 39.36
N ALA A 83 12.98 8.72 38.06
CA ALA A 83 13.52 9.80 37.30
C ALA A 83 12.32 10.71 37.02
N THR A 84 12.17 11.73 37.88
CA THR A 84 11.59 13.00 37.48
C THR A 84 11.99 13.25 36.02
N PRO A 85 11.04 13.38 35.08
CA PRO A 85 11.40 13.81 33.74
C PRO A 85 11.97 15.21 33.88
N GLU A 86 13.30 15.29 33.83
CA GLU A 86 13.99 16.53 33.55
C GLU A 86 13.40 17.05 32.23
N PRO A 87 12.94 18.32 32.18
CA PRO A 87 12.28 18.83 30.98
C PRO A 87 13.30 18.79 29.84
N ALA A 88 13.15 17.79 28.99
CA ALA A 88 13.85 17.73 27.71
C ALA A 88 13.59 19.07 27.04
N THR A 89 14.67 19.84 26.88
CA THR A 89 14.63 21.11 26.18
C THR A 89 14.15 20.79 24.78
N ALA A 90 12.89 21.08 24.50
CA ALA A 90 12.29 20.87 23.20
C ALA A 90 13.10 21.71 22.22
N GLN A 91 13.95 21.04 21.43
CA GLN A 91 14.57 21.68 20.28
C GLN A 91 13.44 22.26 19.42
N PRO A 92 13.60 23.47 18.86
CA PRO A 92 12.64 24.02 17.93
C PRO A 92 12.53 23.05 16.76
N GLN A 93 11.48 22.24 16.75
CA GLN A 93 11.14 21.50 15.56
C GLN A 93 10.73 22.55 14.52
N PRO A 94 11.24 22.46 13.27
CA PRO A 94 10.76 23.33 12.20
C PRO A 94 9.22 23.25 12.16
N PRO A 95 8.53 24.34 11.80
CA PRO A 95 7.08 24.35 11.77
C PRO A 95 6.61 23.17 10.93
N THR A 96 5.97 22.21 11.58
CA THR A 96 5.36 21.06 10.91
C THR A 96 4.38 21.65 9.91
N PRO A 97 4.46 21.32 8.61
CA PRO A 97 3.47 21.76 7.65
C PRO A 97 2.07 21.37 8.16
N ALA A 98 1.07 22.19 7.84
CA ALA A 98 -0.32 21.92 8.20
C ALA A 98 -0.70 20.48 7.79
N PRO A 99 -1.56 19.78 8.55
CA PRO A 99 -1.82 18.37 8.32
C PRO A 99 -2.27 18.16 6.88
N ALA A 100 -1.42 17.47 6.12
CA ALA A 100 -1.71 17.15 4.74
C ALA A 100 -2.96 16.27 4.66
N ASP A 101 -3.75 16.45 3.61
CA ASP A 101 -4.85 15.54 3.33
C ASP A 101 -4.28 14.14 3.06
N ALA A 102 -4.72 13.12 3.80
CA ALA A 102 -4.18 11.76 3.69
C ALA A 102 -4.31 11.17 2.28
N THR A 103 -5.40 11.54 1.57
CA THR A 103 -5.62 11.13 0.18
C THR A 103 -4.60 11.82 -0.74
N ALA A 104 -4.31 13.10 -0.49
CA ALA A 104 -3.26 13.81 -1.21
C ALA A 104 -1.88 13.19 -0.95
N LEU A 105 -1.54 12.85 0.29
CA LEU A 105 -0.29 12.16 0.61
C LEU A 105 -0.15 10.82 -0.11
N LEU A 106 -1.22 10.01 -0.12
CA LEU A 106 -1.25 8.75 -0.85
C LEU A 106 -1.00 8.98 -2.35
N GLN A 107 -1.69 9.95 -2.94
CA GLN A 107 -1.58 10.27 -4.36
C GLN A 107 -0.19 10.80 -4.71
N GLU A 108 0.37 11.70 -3.90
CA GLU A 108 1.66 12.36 -4.18
C GLU A 108 2.84 11.42 -3.93
N HIS A 109 2.90 10.76 -2.77
CA HIS A 109 4.09 10.02 -2.36
C HIS A 109 4.09 8.57 -2.83
N CYS A 110 2.93 7.91 -2.88
CA CYS A 110 2.88 6.50 -3.25
C CYS A 110 2.82 6.26 -4.76
N THR A 111 2.47 7.28 -5.56
CA THR A 111 2.51 7.19 -7.04
C THR A 111 3.86 7.56 -7.65
N ALA A 112 4.77 8.12 -6.86
CA ALA A 112 6.09 8.53 -7.32
C ALA A 112 6.96 7.36 -7.85
N CYS A 113 6.66 6.11 -7.46
CA CYS A 113 7.44 4.93 -7.84
C CYS A 113 6.63 3.79 -8.50
N HIS A 114 5.31 3.70 -8.26
CA HIS A 114 4.43 2.69 -8.85
C HIS A 114 2.97 3.12 -8.77
N SER A 115 2.03 2.44 -9.44
CA SER A 115 0.60 2.75 -9.33
C SER A 115 0.02 2.41 -7.96
N LEU A 116 -1.17 2.97 -7.65
CA LEU A 116 -1.92 2.65 -6.43
C LEU A 116 -2.61 1.28 -6.46
N ASP A 117 -2.54 0.54 -7.57
CA ASP A 117 -3.12 -0.81 -7.67
C ASP A 117 -2.57 -1.74 -6.59
N ARG A 118 -1.30 -1.56 -6.20
CA ARG A 118 -0.67 -2.34 -5.11
C ARG A 118 -1.25 -2.04 -3.74
N VAL A 119 -1.72 -0.82 -3.52
CA VAL A 119 -2.39 -0.42 -2.28
C VAL A 119 -3.81 -0.98 -2.29
N ALA A 120 -4.52 -0.82 -3.40
CA ALA A 120 -5.90 -1.30 -3.55
C ALA A 120 -6.02 -2.84 -3.53
N ALA A 121 -4.96 -3.56 -3.91
CA ALA A 121 -4.92 -5.02 -3.87
C ALA A 121 -4.64 -5.59 -2.46
N LYS A 122 -4.47 -4.74 -1.46
CA LYS A 122 -4.16 -5.13 -0.08
C LYS A 122 -5.30 -4.76 0.85
N SER A 123 -5.56 -5.66 1.79
CA SER A 123 -6.27 -5.39 3.03
C SER A 123 -5.29 -5.77 4.14
N GLU A 124 -4.96 -4.82 5.02
CA GLU A 124 -3.94 -4.99 6.06
C GLU A 124 -4.41 -4.30 7.34
N SER A 125 -4.04 -4.82 8.51
CA SER A 125 -4.31 -4.12 9.78
C SER A 125 -3.50 -2.81 9.89
N LEU A 126 -3.86 -1.96 10.86
CA LEU A 126 -3.11 -0.71 11.13
C LEU A 126 -1.61 -0.96 11.37
N ALA A 127 -1.28 -2.03 12.10
CA ALA A 127 0.11 -2.40 12.39
C ALA A 127 0.84 -2.83 11.11
N GLU A 128 0.19 -3.59 10.24
CA GLU A 128 0.77 -4.04 8.97
C GLU A 128 0.93 -2.89 7.97
N TRP A 129 -0.04 -1.98 7.89
CA TRP A 129 0.09 -0.74 7.12
C TRP A 129 1.25 0.12 7.61
N ALA A 130 1.45 0.23 8.93
CA ALA A 130 2.62 0.93 9.48
C ALA A 130 3.94 0.32 9.00
N GLN A 131 4.04 -1.01 8.96
CA GLN A 131 5.22 -1.70 8.44
C GLN A 131 5.42 -1.47 6.94
N ILE A 132 4.34 -1.44 6.16
CA ILE A 132 4.41 -1.19 4.72
C ILE A 132 4.85 0.25 4.44
N VAL A 133 4.25 1.24 5.08
CA VAL A 133 4.60 2.65 4.91
C VAL A 133 6.05 2.88 5.35
N ALA A 134 6.48 2.35 6.50
CA ALA A 134 7.87 2.43 6.94
C ALA A 134 8.85 1.83 5.92
N ARG A 135 8.49 0.70 5.30
CA ARG A 135 9.30 0.09 4.24
C ARG A 135 9.37 0.98 2.99
N MET A 136 8.32 1.70 2.65
CA MET A 136 8.33 2.63 1.51
C MET A 136 9.18 3.88 1.81
N VAL A 137 9.10 4.41 3.03
CA VAL A 137 10.00 5.49 3.49
C VAL A 137 11.45 5.05 3.43
N ALA A 138 11.77 3.84 3.90
CA ALA A 138 13.12 3.28 3.79
C ALA A 138 13.60 3.08 2.34
N LYS A 139 12.67 2.95 1.39
CA LYS A 139 12.96 2.87 -0.06
C LYS A 139 13.04 4.24 -0.73
N GLY A 140 12.79 5.33 -0.02
CA GLY A 140 12.91 6.70 -0.51
C GLY A 140 11.58 7.45 -0.68
N ALA A 141 10.45 6.94 -0.18
CA ALA A 141 9.24 7.75 -0.11
C ALA A 141 9.46 8.94 0.84
N ALA A 142 9.30 10.16 0.33
CA ALA A 142 9.52 11.39 1.07
C ALA A 142 8.31 11.74 1.94
N LEU A 143 8.15 11.04 3.06
CA LEU A 143 7.13 11.31 4.08
C LEU A 143 7.81 11.59 5.41
N ASP A 144 7.37 12.64 6.10
CA ASP A 144 7.77 12.84 7.50
C ASP A 144 7.01 11.90 8.46
N GLN A 145 7.38 11.92 9.74
CA GLN A 145 6.78 11.07 10.78
C GLN A 145 5.27 11.32 10.96
N ALA A 146 4.83 12.58 10.89
CA ALA A 146 3.44 12.97 11.09
C ALA A 146 2.59 12.59 9.87
N GLU A 147 3.11 12.83 8.67
CA GLU A 147 2.50 12.43 7.39
C GLU A 147 2.38 10.91 7.30
N ALA A 148 3.44 10.17 7.65
CA ALA A 148 3.42 8.71 7.66
C ALA A 148 2.36 8.16 8.62
N ALA A 149 2.27 8.70 9.84
CA ALA A 149 1.26 8.29 10.81
C ALA A 149 -0.17 8.57 10.31
N LEU A 150 -0.40 9.75 9.74
CA LEU A 150 -1.69 10.13 9.17
C LEU A 150 -2.07 9.26 7.96
N LEU A 151 -1.11 8.93 7.11
CA LEU A 151 -1.31 8.03 5.97
C LEU A 151 -1.61 6.60 6.41
N VAL A 152 -0.92 6.07 7.42
CA VAL A 152 -1.19 4.73 7.98
C VAL A 152 -2.62 4.60 8.50
N GLU A 153 -3.06 5.60 9.26
CA GLU A 153 -4.40 5.65 9.82
C GLU A 153 -5.46 5.69 8.71
N TYR A 154 -5.22 6.47 7.65
CA TYR A 154 -6.07 6.48 6.47
C TYR A 154 -6.09 5.14 5.73
N LEU A 155 -4.93 4.51 5.54
CA LEU A 155 -4.84 3.23 4.85
C LEU A 155 -5.59 2.13 5.62
N ALA A 156 -5.45 2.08 6.94
CA ALA A 156 -6.20 1.13 7.76
C ALA A 156 -7.72 1.36 7.72
N GLN A 157 -8.17 2.62 7.68
CA GLN A 157 -9.61 2.93 7.61
C GLN A 157 -10.26 2.60 6.26
N ASN A 158 -9.50 2.71 5.16
CA ASN A 158 -10.04 2.57 3.79
C ASN A 158 -9.67 1.24 3.12
N TYR A 159 -8.58 0.61 3.56
CA TYR A 159 -7.99 -0.61 3.02
C TYR A 159 -7.61 -1.58 4.15
N GLY A 160 -8.33 -1.55 5.28
CA GLY A 160 -8.13 -2.51 6.38
C GLY A 160 -9.11 -3.68 6.34
N GLU A 161 -8.77 -4.76 7.06
CA GLU A 161 -9.64 -5.92 7.33
C GLU A 161 -10.16 -5.97 8.78
#